data_AF-F7NWE0-F1
#
_entry.id   AF-F7NWE0-F1
#
_cell.length_a   1.000
_cell.length_b   1.000
_cell.length_c   1.000
_cell.angle_alpha   90.00
_cell.angle_beta   90.00
_cell.angle_gamma   90.00
#
_symmetry.space_group_name_H-M   'P 1'
#
loop_
_entity.id
_entity.type
_entity.pdbx_description
1 polymer ?
#
loop_
_entity_poly.entity_id
_entity_poly.type
_entity_poly.pdbx_seq_one_letter_code
_entity_poly.pdbx_strand_id
1 'polypeptide(L)'
;MKKLGYSLFAALCLSSAVKAQTVDYQYLTVAGYLNFYLLNINACQDYHPEVRQQAYDAEKQLYPWLTKLEQKLKGADADNKILSDVVQKRREALNLQISEGDFTLDHCKAIVKLLTADGLDQAMLKSLN
;
A
#
# COMPACT_ATOMS: atom_id res chain seq x y z
N MET A 1 -23.94 56.10 -33.15
CA MET A 1 -24.19 55.38 -31.88
C MET A 1 -22.83 54.80 -31.45
N LYS A 2 -22.18 55.30 -30.39
CA LYS A 2 -22.18 54.75 -29.00
C LYS A 2 -21.86 53.24 -29.01
N LYS A 3 -20.87 52.66 -28.33
CA LYS A 3 -19.93 53.02 -27.25
C LYS A 3 -18.88 51.88 -27.15
N LEU A 4 -17.74 52.16 -26.49
CA LEU A 4 -16.93 51.33 -25.55
C LEU A 4 -17.03 49.80 -25.63
N GLY A 5 -15.98 49.00 -25.46
CA GLY A 5 -14.69 49.28 -24.85
C GLY A 5 -13.97 47.98 -24.46
N TYR A 6 -12.69 48.13 -24.17
CA TYR A 6 -11.76 47.23 -23.46
C TYR A 6 -12.33 46.00 -22.74
N SER A 7 -11.65 44.86 -22.88
CA SER A 7 -11.12 44.14 -21.72
C SER A 7 -10.00 43.18 -22.11
N LEU A 8 -8.82 43.53 -21.59
CA LEU A 8 -7.58 42.79 -21.57
C LEU A 8 -7.77 41.56 -20.66
N PHE A 9 -7.95 40.37 -21.22
CA PHE A 9 -7.85 39.13 -20.44
C PHE A 9 -6.39 38.68 -20.37
N ALA A 10 -5.59 39.42 -19.60
CA ALA A 10 -4.38 38.87 -19.03
C ALA A 10 -4.81 37.89 -17.93
N ALA A 11 -5.06 36.64 -18.33
CA ALA A 11 -5.23 35.56 -17.37
C ALA A 11 -3.94 35.48 -16.56
N LEU A 12 -4.00 35.94 -15.31
CA LEU A 12 -2.98 35.66 -14.32
C LEU A 12 -2.77 34.13 -14.32
N CYS A 13 -1.62 33.69 -14.80
CA CYS A 13 -1.02 32.45 -14.37
C CYS A 13 -0.67 32.63 -12.89
N LEU A 14 -1.68 32.55 -12.02
CA LEU A 14 -1.47 32.19 -10.63
C LEU A 14 -0.93 30.77 -10.68
N SER A 15 0.40 30.68 -10.80
CA SER A 15 1.17 29.53 -10.36
C SER A 15 0.96 29.43 -8.85
N SER A 16 -0.21 28.94 -8.45
CA SER A 16 -0.34 28.21 -7.21
C SER A 16 0.63 27.07 -7.39
N ALA A 17 1.84 27.23 -6.86
CA ALA A 17 2.67 26.11 -6.51
C ALA A 17 1.84 25.32 -5.50
N VAL A 18 0.98 24.44 -6.02
CA VAL A 18 0.42 23.34 -5.27
C VAL A 18 1.67 22.62 -4.80
N LYS A 19 2.05 22.85 -3.53
CA LYS A 19 2.90 21.93 -2.81
C LYS A 19 2.10 20.64 -2.77
N ALA A 20 2.23 19.85 -3.82
CA ALA A 20 1.80 18.48 -3.81
C ALA A 20 2.62 17.85 -2.68
N GLN A 21 1.99 17.68 -1.51
CA GLN A 21 2.49 16.82 -0.45
C GLN A 21 2.47 15.42 -1.05
N THR A 22 3.50 15.13 -1.82
CA THR A 22 3.67 13.87 -2.50
C THR A 22 4.24 12.95 -1.45
N VAL A 23 3.40 12.06 -0.91
CA VAL A 23 3.94 10.78 -0.46
C VAL A 23 4.73 10.26 -1.66
N ASP A 24 6.03 10.04 -1.47
CA ASP A 24 6.88 9.53 -2.54
C ASP A 24 6.21 8.26 -3.10
N TYR A 25 5.98 8.24 -4.41
CA TYR A 25 5.35 7.12 -5.11
C TYR A 25 6.05 5.79 -4.79
N GLN A 26 7.35 5.86 -4.47
CA GLN A 26 8.13 4.74 -3.99
C GLN A 26 7.59 4.16 -2.66
N TYR A 27 7.21 5.00 -1.69
CA TYR A 27 6.63 4.53 -0.42
C TYR A 27 5.22 3.98 -0.59
N LEU A 28 4.42 4.52 -1.52
CA LEU A 28 3.10 3.94 -1.87
C LEU A 28 3.25 2.53 -2.44
N THR A 29 4.24 2.33 -3.30
CA THR A 29 4.55 1.03 -3.89
C THR A 29 4.96 0.02 -2.81
N VAL A 30 5.86 0.43 -1.91
CA VAL A 30 6.31 -0.42 -0.79
C VAL A 30 5.18 -0.72 0.19
N ALA A 31 4.32 0.25 0.48
CA ALA A 31 3.17 0.04 1.35
C ALA A 31 2.18 -0.95 0.75
N GLY A 32 1.92 -0.86 -0.56
CA GLY A 32 1.10 -1.84 -1.26
C GLY A 32 1.71 -3.24 -1.22
N TYR A 33 3.02 -3.36 -1.37
CA TYR A 33 3.76 -4.62 -1.28
C TYR A 33 3.66 -5.25 0.11
N LEU A 34 3.97 -4.50 1.18
CA LEU A 34 3.89 -5.01 2.55
C LEU A 34 2.44 -5.33 2.97
N ASN A 35 1.48 -4.51 2.57
CA ASN A 35 0.06 -4.74 2.86
C ASN A 35 -0.48 -5.98 2.16
N PHE A 36 0.02 -6.33 0.96
CA PHE A 36 -0.33 -7.59 0.32
C PHE A 36 0.01 -8.79 1.22
N TYR A 37 1.24 -8.87 1.72
CA TYR A 37 1.64 -9.99 2.58
C TYR A 37 0.90 -9.97 3.92
N LEU A 38 0.73 -8.80 4.54
CA LEU A 38 0.04 -8.69 5.82
C LEU A 38 -1.43 -9.16 5.71
N LEU A 39 -2.14 -8.72 4.67
CA LEU A 39 -3.53 -9.13 4.47
C LEU A 39 -3.64 -10.64 4.20
N ASN A 40 -2.78 -11.17 3.33
CA ASN A 40 -2.80 -12.60 3.01
C ASN A 40 -2.43 -13.45 4.23
N ILE A 41 -1.42 -13.06 5.01
CA ILE A 41 -0.99 -13.85 6.17
C ILE A 41 -2.05 -13.86 7.26
N ASN A 42 -2.73 -12.73 7.50
CA ASN A 42 -3.84 -12.64 8.44
C ASN A 42 -5.00 -13.54 7.99
N ALA A 43 -5.38 -13.48 6.71
CA ALA A 43 -6.41 -14.38 6.18
C ALA A 43 -6.00 -15.86 6.28
N CYS A 44 -4.71 -16.20 6.11
CA CYS A 44 -4.24 -17.56 6.31
C CYS A 44 -4.39 -18.04 7.77
N GLN A 45 -4.19 -17.15 8.75
CA GLN A 45 -4.41 -17.47 10.16
C GLN A 45 -5.89 -17.74 10.46
N ASP A 46 -6.78 -16.97 9.83
CA ASP A 46 -8.22 -17.04 10.04
C ASP A 46 -8.86 -18.26 9.38
N TYR A 47 -8.55 -18.50 8.10
CA TYR A 47 -9.27 -19.46 7.26
C TYR A 47 -8.63 -20.86 7.17
N HIS A 48 -7.34 -21.01 7.48
CA HIS A 48 -6.61 -22.28 7.30
C HIS A 48 -5.89 -22.72 8.58
N PRO A 49 -6.59 -23.42 9.51
CA PRO A 49 -6.02 -23.87 10.78
C PRO A 49 -4.69 -24.63 10.66
N GLU A 50 -4.50 -25.37 9.57
CA GLU A 50 -3.34 -26.22 9.28
C GLU A 50 -2.04 -25.42 9.16
N VAL A 51 -2.11 -24.15 8.73
CA VAL A 51 -0.96 -23.25 8.54
C VAL A 51 -0.95 -22.09 9.52
N ARG A 52 -1.97 -21.98 10.39
CA ARG A 52 -2.14 -20.83 11.30
C ARG A 52 -0.88 -20.48 12.09
N GLN A 53 -0.25 -21.46 12.73
CA GLN A 53 0.96 -21.21 13.52
C GLN A 53 2.12 -20.73 12.65
N GLN A 54 2.32 -21.35 11.49
CA GLN A 54 3.36 -20.96 10.55
C GLN A 54 3.09 -19.56 9.99
N ALA A 55 1.83 -19.20 9.79
CA ALA A 55 1.40 -17.87 9.37
C ALA A 55 1.68 -16.81 10.45
N TYR A 56 1.42 -17.10 11.73
CA TYR A 56 1.83 -16.21 12.83
C TYR A 56 3.35 -16.02 12.90
N ASP A 57 4.11 -17.08 12.69
CA ASP A 57 5.57 -16.99 12.73
C ASP A 57 6.14 -16.23 11.51
N ALA A 58 5.53 -16.40 10.34
CA ALA A 58 5.86 -15.67 9.12
C ALA A 58 5.52 -14.17 9.21
N GLU A 59 4.38 -13.81 9.82
CA GLU A 59 3.96 -12.41 9.98
C GLU A 59 5.02 -11.55 10.68
N LYS A 60 5.75 -12.12 11.65
CA LYS A 60 6.83 -11.45 12.38
C LYS A 60 7.92 -10.87 11.47
N GLN A 61 8.13 -11.46 10.29
CA GLN A 61 9.11 -10.98 9.30
C GLN A 61 8.70 -9.64 8.68
N LEU A 62 7.42 -9.27 8.73
CA LEU A 62 6.91 -8.03 8.16
C LEU A 62 7.15 -6.83 9.10
N TYR A 63 7.11 -7.03 10.41
CA TYR A 63 7.09 -5.93 11.38
C TYR A 63 8.28 -4.97 11.29
N PRO A 64 9.55 -5.42 11.14
CA PRO A 64 10.67 -4.50 10.99
C PRO A 64 10.51 -3.55 9.78
N TRP A 65 9.94 -4.04 8.68
CA TRP A 65 9.72 -3.26 7.47
C TRP A 65 8.53 -2.34 7.58
N LEU A 66 7.45 -2.80 8.21
CA LEU A 66 6.29 -1.97 8.51
C LEU A 66 6.67 -0.79 9.42
N THR A 67 7.50 -1.02 10.44
CA THR A 67 8.03 0.05 11.30
C THR A 67 8.89 1.04 10.52
N LYS A 68 9.79 0.57 9.65
CA LYS A 68 10.60 1.47 8.80
C LYS A 68 9.72 2.30 7.87
N LEU A 69 8.72 1.69 7.23
CA LEU A 69 7.77 2.39 6.37
C LEU A 69 7.00 3.45 7.17
N GLU A 70 6.47 3.10 8.34
CA GLU A 70 5.79 4.05 9.22
C GLU A 70 6.68 5.25 9.55
N GLN A 71 7.96 5.02 9.86
CA GLN A 71 8.93 6.08 10.14
C GLN A 71 9.17 6.98 8.93
N LYS A 72 9.28 6.43 7.70
CA LYS A 72 9.44 7.24 6.48
C LYS A 72 8.18 8.06 6.16
N LEU A 73 7.02 7.60 6.61
CA LEU A 73 5.74 8.29 6.44
C LEU A 73 5.48 9.33 7.54
N LYS A 74 6.17 9.28 8.69
CA LYS A 74 6.06 10.30 9.76
C LYS A 74 6.57 11.65 9.26
N GLY A 75 5.67 12.64 9.19
CA GLY A 75 5.97 13.98 8.69
C GLY A 75 5.56 14.22 7.24
N ALA A 76 5.03 13.20 6.54
CA ALA A 76 4.24 13.44 5.35
C ALA A 76 2.88 14.01 5.78
N ASP A 77 2.72 15.33 5.71
CA ASP A 77 1.48 16.05 6.05
C ASP A 77 0.27 15.70 5.15
N ALA A 78 0.36 14.70 4.29
CA ALA A 78 -0.72 14.36 3.39
C ALA A 78 -1.73 13.43 4.07
N ASP A 79 -2.97 13.89 4.16
CA ASP A 79 -4.17 13.06 4.15
C ASP A 79 -3.92 11.81 3.30
N ASN A 80 -3.70 10.68 3.97
CA ASN A 80 -3.14 9.47 3.40
C ASN A 80 -4.21 8.68 2.61
N LYS A 81 -5.14 9.40 1.99
CA LYS A 81 -6.28 8.87 1.24
C LYS A 81 -5.83 7.93 0.14
N ILE A 82 -4.74 8.27 -0.57
CA ILE A 82 -4.19 7.39 -1.61
C ILE A 82 -3.69 6.07 -1.02
N LEU A 83 -2.96 6.10 0.10
CA LEU A 83 -2.52 4.87 0.76
C LEU A 83 -3.71 4.07 1.29
N SER A 84 -4.68 4.74 1.91
CA SER A 84 -5.92 4.14 2.38
C SER A 84 -6.67 3.46 1.24
N ASP A 85 -6.80 4.12 0.08
CA ASP A 85 -7.45 3.58 -1.12
C ASP A 85 -6.70 2.37 -1.66
N VAL A 86 -5.36 2.38 -1.66
CA VAL A 86 -4.53 1.23 -2.08
C VAL A 86 -4.73 0.04 -1.13
N VAL A 87 -4.75 0.28 0.18
CA VAL A 87 -4.99 -0.76 1.19
C VAL A 87 -6.39 -1.34 1.05
N GLN A 88 -7.39 -0.48 0.86
CA GLN A 88 -8.79 -0.85 0.71
C GLN A 88 -9.01 -1.72 -0.54
N LYS A 89 -8.49 -1.32 -1.70
CA LYS A 89 -8.57 -2.12 -2.94
C LYS A 89 -7.95 -3.51 -2.79
N ARG A 90 -6.83 -3.62 -2.06
CA ARG A 90 -6.20 -4.92 -1.81
C ARG A 90 -7.04 -5.81 -0.88
N ARG A 91 -7.70 -5.21 0.12
CA ARG A 91 -8.64 -5.92 0.98
C ARG A 91 -9.85 -6.42 0.20
N GLU A 92 -10.40 -5.59 -0.68
CA GLU A 92 -11.51 -5.97 -1.56
C GLU A 92 -11.14 -7.14 -2.48
N ALA A 93 -9.95 -7.08 -3.10
CA ALA A 93 -9.46 -8.17 -3.93
C ALA A 93 -9.28 -9.48 -3.15
N LEU A 94 -8.72 -9.42 -1.94
CA LEU A 94 -8.57 -10.61 -1.09
C LEU A 94 -9.94 -11.18 -0.69
N ASN A 95 -10.88 -10.33 -0.29
CA ASN A 95 -12.23 -10.76 0.07
C ASN A 95 -12.95 -11.43 -1.10
N LEU A 96 -12.75 -10.92 -2.32
CA LEU A 96 -13.27 -11.55 -3.53
C LEU A 96 -12.69 -12.96 -3.70
N GLN A 97 -11.37 -13.11 -3.63
CA GLN A 97 -10.69 -14.41 -3.71
C GLN A 97 -11.18 -15.40 -2.65
N ILE A 98 -11.43 -14.93 -1.43
CA ILE A 98 -12.01 -15.75 -0.36
C ILE A 98 -13.44 -16.18 -0.72
N SER A 99 -14.27 -15.25 -1.21
CA SER A 99 -15.66 -15.53 -1.57
C SER A 99 -15.80 -16.48 -2.76
N GLU A 100 -14.84 -16.45 -3.69
CA GLU A 100 -14.80 -17.32 -4.87
C GLU A 100 -14.21 -18.71 -4.55
N GLY A 101 -13.67 -18.91 -3.35
CA GLY A 101 -13.03 -20.17 -2.93
C GLY A 101 -11.60 -20.34 -3.44
N ASP A 102 -11.02 -19.31 -4.05
CA ASP A 102 -9.66 -19.31 -4.61
C ASP A 102 -8.57 -19.13 -3.53
N PHE A 103 -8.97 -18.70 -2.33
CA PHE A 103 -8.07 -18.58 -1.19
C PHE A 103 -7.81 -19.95 -0.52
N THR A 104 -7.03 -20.79 -1.18
CA THR A 104 -6.78 -22.19 -0.80
C THR A 104 -5.66 -22.37 0.25
N LEU A 105 -5.60 -23.56 0.84
CA LEU A 105 -4.49 -23.94 1.75
C LEU A 105 -3.12 -23.84 1.06
N ASP A 106 -3.04 -24.21 -0.22
CA ASP A 106 -1.79 -24.17 -0.98
C ASP A 106 -1.35 -22.73 -1.28
N HIS A 107 -2.30 -21.82 -1.52
CA HIS A 107 -2.02 -20.38 -1.58
C HIS A 107 -1.36 -19.92 -0.27
N CYS A 108 -1.92 -20.31 0.87
CA CYS A 108 -1.35 -19.93 2.17
C CYS A 108 0.03 -20.52 2.43
N LYS A 109 0.27 -21.79 2.08
CA LYS A 109 1.61 -22.40 2.16
C LYS A 109 2.62 -21.65 1.30
N ALA A 110 2.22 -21.20 0.11
CA ALA A 110 3.08 -20.42 -0.77
C ALA A 110 3.42 -19.05 -0.15
N ILE A 111 2.44 -18.32 0.40
CA ILE A 111 2.69 -17.04 1.08
C ILE A 111 3.62 -17.22 2.29
N VAL A 112 3.40 -18.23 3.12
CA VAL A 112 4.27 -18.55 4.27
C VAL A 112 5.69 -18.84 3.80
N LYS A 113 5.86 -19.65 2.75
CA LYS A 113 7.18 -19.97 2.19
C LYS A 113 7.90 -18.72 1.68
N LEU A 114 7.19 -17.84 0.96
CA LEU A 114 7.75 -16.59 0.47
C LEU A 114 8.30 -15.73 1.62
N LEU A 115 7.60 -15.68 2.76
CA LEU A 115 8.05 -14.87 3.91
C LEU A 115 9.17 -15.51 4.73
N THR A 116 9.21 -16.84 4.82
CA THR A 116 10.09 -17.55 5.76
C THR A 116 11.33 -18.17 5.12
N ALA A 117 11.24 -18.59 3.85
CA ALA A 117 12.33 -19.26 3.15
C ALA A 117 12.94 -18.38 2.04
N ASP A 118 12.08 -17.81 1.19
CA ASP A 118 12.55 -17.05 0.02
C ASP A 118 12.90 -15.59 0.42
N GLY A 119 12.21 -15.07 1.42
CA GLY A 119 12.38 -13.72 1.93
C GLY A 119 11.65 -12.67 1.10
N LEU A 120 11.49 -11.49 1.71
CA LEU A 120 10.93 -10.33 1.01
C LEU A 120 11.91 -9.79 -0.05
N ASP A 121 11.36 -9.23 -1.11
CA ASP A 121 12.12 -8.60 -2.19
C ASP A 121 12.92 -7.40 -1.66
N GLN A 122 14.23 -7.60 -1.56
CA GLN A 122 15.14 -6.58 -1.04
C GLN A 122 15.27 -5.36 -1.96
N ALA A 123 15.02 -5.51 -3.26
CA ALA A 123 15.03 -4.38 -4.19
C ALA A 123 13.84 -3.44 -3.92
N MET A 124 12.67 -4.02 -3.63
CA MET A 124 11.49 -3.27 -3.22
C MET A 124 11.70 -2.55 -1.89
N LEU A 125 12.34 -3.22 -0.93
CA LEU A 125 12.55 -2.70 0.42
C LEU A 125 13.72 -1.72 0.56
N LYS A 126 14.55 -1.58 -0.48
CA LYS A 126 15.76 -0.74 -0.46
C LYS A 126 15.46 0.71 -0.08
N SER A 127 14.30 1.24 -0.46
CA SER A 127 13.89 2.63 -0.15
C SER A 127 13.61 2.88 1.33
N LEU A 128 13.42 1.83 2.11
CA LEU A 128 13.16 1.92 3.55
C LEU A 128 14.44 1.94 4.39
N ASN A 129 15.59 1.63 3.79
CA ASN A 129 16.88 1.64 4.46
C ASN A 129 17.52 3.03 4.49
#